data_AF-A0AAD9PLQ3-F1
#
_entry.id   AF-A0AAD9PLQ3-F1
#
_cell.length_a   1.000
_cell.length_b   1.000
_cell.length_c   1.000
_cell.angle_alpha   90.00
_cell.angle_beta   90.00
_cell.angle_gamma   90.00
#
_symmetry.space_group_name_H-M   'P 1'
#
loop_
_entity.id
_entity.type
_entity.pdbx_description
1 polymer ?
#
loop_
_entity_poly.entity_id
_entity_poly.type
_entity_poly.pdbx_seq_one_letter_code
_entity_poly.pdbx_strand_id
1 'polypeptide(L)'
;MEATSSRARDPYDEAESKVRKNIRKIIVLQSQAIEELRNAPPNSTLESIAKGRELLTICNGIESDISELQKVIAAIKENPSKYKIPTPVFQAREATIEEFKSKIKGVRDRNALHMAPRLQANPQASGIEMQHQQQLMEDQDTQLGVLAGTAASIFDNAKDIHMQVTTHNRMLQDLEGGMTETQAHIGSIAKRMALFLDTNNPSLIRLVLYLCGIAILLLIVIIIF
;
A
#
# COMPACT_ATOMS: atom_id res chain seq x y z
N MET A 1 13.66 -17.13 -29.60
CA MET A 1 14.54 -17.05 -28.43
C MET A 1 15.19 -15.69 -28.44
N GLU A 2 15.24 -14.87 -27.41
CA GLU A 2 14.65 -14.88 -26.07
C GLU A 2 15.00 -13.48 -25.56
N ALA A 3 14.00 -12.66 -25.26
CA ALA A 3 14.20 -11.47 -24.45
C ALA A 3 13.01 -11.36 -23.50
N THR A 4 12.85 -12.39 -22.69
CA THR A 4 12.18 -12.34 -21.40
C THR A 4 13.00 -11.42 -20.49
N SER A 5 12.96 -10.12 -20.79
CA SER A 5 13.41 -9.09 -19.87
C SER A 5 12.64 -9.30 -18.58
N SER A 6 13.39 -9.62 -17.52
CA SER A 6 12.94 -9.86 -16.16
C SER A 6 11.62 -9.17 -15.84
N ARG A 7 10.58 -9.96 -15.58
CA ARG A 7 9.22 -9.56 -15.20
C ARG A 7 9.20 -8.89 -13.82
N ALA A 8 9.92 -7.78 -13.67
CA ALA A 8 9.57 -6.77 -12.67
C ALA A 8 8.20 -6.24 -13.11
N ARG A 9 7.16 -6.41 -12.30
CA ARG A 9 5.84 -5.83 -12.57
C ARG A 9 6.03 -4.34 -12.83
N ASP A 10 5.49 -3.85 -13.94
CA ASP A 10 5.48 -2.42 -14.21
C ASP A 10 4.81 -1.72 -13.01
N PRO A 11 5.47 -0.74 -12.36
CA PRO A 11 4.88 -0.02 -11.24
C PRO A 11 3.55 0.65 -11.60
N TYR A 12 3.35 1.01 -12.87
CA TYR A 12 2.05 1.48 -13.37
C TYR A 12 0.98 0.39 -13.25
N ASP A 13 1.28 -0.83 -13.71
CA ASP A 13 0.32 -1.94 -13.70
C ASP A 13 -0.01 -2.37 -12.25
N GLU A 14 0.93 -2.22 -11.32
CA GLU A 14 0.70 -2.44 -9.89
C GLU A 14 -0.23 -1.38 -9.29
N ALA A 15 0.01 -0.09 -9.57
CA ALA A 15 -0.85 0.99 -9.14
C ALA A 15 -2.26 0.88 -9.75
N GLU A 16 -2.37 0.51 -11.03
CA GLU A 16 -3.64 0.24 -11.69
C GLU A 16 -4.39 -0.93 -11.02
N SER A 17 -3.68 -2.02 -10.67
CA SER A 17 -4.26 -3.15 -9.95
C SER A 17 -4.78 -2.75 -8.58
N LYS A 18 -4.06 -1.88 -7.86
CA LYS A 18 -4.49 -1.31 -6.57
C LYS A 18 -5.77 -0.48 -6.72
N VAL A 19 -5.83 0.40 -7.72
CA VAL A 19 -7.04 1.18 -8.04
C VAL A 19 -8.21 0.25 -8.35
N ARG A 20 -8.01 -0.76 -9.19
CA ARG A 20 -9.03 -1.75 -9.54
C ARG A 20 -9.56 -2.51 -8.32
N LYS A 21 -8.68 -2.89 -7.38
CA LYS A 21 -9.06 -3.51 -6.10
C LYS A 21 -9.88 -2.56 -5.23
N ASN A 22 -9.47 -1.31 -5.12
CA ASN A 22 -10.19 -0.31 -4.34
C ASN A 22 -11.56 0.01 -4.94
N ILE A 23 -11.70 0.06 -6.27
CA ILE A 23 -13.00 0.21 -6.96
C ILE A 23 -13.94 -0.95 -6.62
N ARG A 24 -13.45 -2.19 -6.64
CA ARG A 24 -14.26 -3.34 -6.22
C ARG A 24 -14.69 -3.23 -4.74
N LYS A 25 -13.77 -2.78 -3.87
CA LYS A 25 -14.05 -2.56 -2.45
C LYS A 25 -15.17 -1.53 -2.24
N ILE A 26 -15.13 -0.38 -2.91
CA ILE A 26 -16.16 0.67 -2.75
C ILE A 26 -17.53 0.25 -3.25
N ILE A 27 -17.62 -0.63 -4.27
CA ILE A 27 -18.90 -1.14 -4.75
C ILE A 27 -19.59 -1.97 -3.66
N VAL A 28 -18.84 -2.87 -3.02
CA VAL A 28 -19.35 -3.68 -1.90
C VAL A 28 -19.68 -2.79 -0.69
N LEU A 29 -18.77 -1.87 -0.37
CA LEU A 29 -18.92 -0.99 0.77
C LEU A 29 -20.09 -0.01 0.60
N GLN A 30 -20.41 0.38 -0.64
CA GLN A 30 -21.59 1.18 -0.97
C GLN A 30 -22.88 0.47 -0.56
N SER A 31 -23.08 -0.79 -0.94
CA SER A 31 -24.25 -1.57 -0.54
C SER A 31 -24.37 -1.67 0.99
N GLN A 32 -23.24 -1.94 1.66
CA GLN A 32 -23.21 -2.04 3.12
C GLN A 32 -23.47 -0.72 3.83
N ALA A 33 -23.01 0.40 3.25
CA ALA A 33 -23.25 1.74 3.79
C ALA A 33 -24.71 2.16 3.60
N ILE A 34 -25.32 1.83 2.47
CA ILE A 34 -26.75 2.09 2.22
C ILE A 34 -27.63 1.29 3.20
N GLU A 35 -27.29 0.02 3.45
CA GLU A 35 -28.03 -0.81 4.40
C GLU A 35 -27.89 -0.30 5.85
N GLU A 36 -26.69 0.13 6.25
CA GLU A 36 -26.47 0.77 7.54
C GLU A 36 -27.26 2.07 7.66
N LEU A 37 -27.30 2.88 6.60
CA LEU A 37 -28.08 4.12 6.54
C LEU A 37 -29.58 3.87 6.66
N ARG A 38 -30.08 2.78 6.07
CA ARG A 38 -31.50 2.38 6.14
C ARG A 38 -31.93 2.02 7.57
N ASN A 39 -31.02 1.42 8.34
CA ASN A 39 -31.25 1.02 9.73
C ASN A 39 -30.94 2.14 10.73
N ALA A 40 -30.28 3.21 10.28
CA ALA A 40 -29.93 4.35 11.09
C ALA A 40 -31.13 5.31 11.27
N PRO A 41 -31.07 6.22 12.26
CA PRO A 41 -32.07 7.28 12.44
C PRO A 41 -32.30 8.09 11.14
N PRO A 42 -33.52 8.58 10.87
CA PRO A 42 -33.89 9.22 9.60
C PRO A 42 -33.14 10.53 9.28
N ASN A 43 -32.41 11.10 10.25
CA ASN A 43 -31.53 12.25 10.09
C ASN A 43 -30.05 11.87 9.88
N SER A 44 -29.76 10.57 9.81
CA SER A 44 -28.40 10.08 9.55
C SER A 44 -28.03 10.35 8.10
N THR A 45 -26.79 10.75 7.88
CA THR A 45 -26.21 10.95 6.56
C THR A 45 -25.14 9.89 6.31
N LEU A 46 -24.69 9.76 5.07
CA LEU A 46 -23.58 8.87 4.74
C LEU A 46 -22.31 9.23 5.54
N GLU A 47 -22.11 10.51 5.84
CA GLU A 47 -20.99 10.98 6.67
C GLU A 47 -21.16 10.67 8.16
N SER A 48 -22.38 10.46 8.64
CA SER A 48 -22.62 10.15 10.06
C SER A 48 -22.42 8.67 10.39
N ILE A 49 -22.47 7.78 9.39
CA ILE A 49 -22.31 6.34 9.59
C ILE A 49 -20.86 5.88 9.34
N ALA A 50 -20.43 4.81 10.01
CA ALA A 50 -19.02 4.40 9.98
C ALA A 50 -18.59 3.95 8.57
N LYS A 51 -19.40 3.10 7.93
CA LYS A 51 -19.13 2.59 6.57
C LYS A 51 -19.22 3.68 5.51
N GLY A 52 -20.11 4.65 5.68
CA GLY A 52 -20.22 5.77 4.74
C GLY A 52 -19.00 6.70 4.79
N ARG A 53 -18.43 6.96 5.97
CA ARG A 53 -17.12 7.66 6.08
C ARG A 53 -15.98 6.88 5.44
N GLU A 54 -15.92 5.56 5.66
CA GLU A 54 -14.92 4.71 5.01
C GLU A 54 -15.07 4.76 3.48
N LEU A 55 -16.31 4.67 2.98
CA LEU A 55 -16.62 4.74 1.55
C LEU A 55 -16.12 6.06 0.93
N LEU A 56 -16.43 7.19 1.55
CA LEU A 56 -16.00 8.52 1.08
C LEU A 56 -14.48 8.66 1.11
N THR A 57 -13.83 8.16 2.17
CA THR A 57 -12.36 8.18 2.31
C THR A 57 -11.70 7.40 1.18
N ILE A 58 -12.20 6.19 0.87
CA ILE A 58 -11.64 5.37 -0.20
C ILE A 58 -11.94 5.99 -1.56
N CYS A 59 -13.14 6.55 -1.80
CA CYS A 59 -13.45 7.24 -3.06
C CYS A 59 -12.48 8.39 -3.33
N ASN A 60 -12.23 9.25 -2.34
CA ASN A 60 -11.26 10.34 -2.45
C ASN A 60 -9.83 9.81 -2.71
N GLY A 61 -9.44 8.73 -2.04
CA GLY A 61 -8.15 8.09 -2.26
C GLY A 61 -7.98 7.57 -3.69
N ILE A 62 -9.01 6.94 -4.25
CA ILE A 62 -8.95 6.45 -5.63
C ILE A 62 -8.94 7.61 -6.64
N GLU A 63 -9.68 8.68 -6.41
CA GLU A 63 -9.64 9.88 -7.26
C GLU A 63 -8.21 10.47 -7.31
N SER A 64 -7.52 10.51 -6.17
CA SER A 64 -6.10 10.89 -6.10
C SER A 64 -5.20 9.92 -6.87
N ASP A 65 -5.37 8.60 -6.67
CA ASP A 65 -4.57 7.58 -7.36
C ASP A 65 -4.76 7.66 -8.90
N ILE A 66 -6.00 7.88 -9.37
CA ILE A 66 -6.31 8.08 -10.80
C ILE A 66 -5.58 9.32 -11.34
N SER A 67 -5.59 10.42 -10.59
CA SER A 67 -4.89 11.66 -10.98
C SER A 67 -3.38 11.43 -11.14
N GLU A 68 -2.76 10.67 -10.24
CA GLU A 68 -1.34 10.30 -10.35
C GLU A 68 -1.08 9.41 -11.58
N LEU A 69 -1.93 8.40 -11.85
CA LEU A 69 -1.82 7.59 -13.08
C LEU A 69 -1.93 8.44 -14.35
N GLN A 70 -2.82 9.43 -14.36
CA GLN A 70 -2.95 10.37 -15.48
C GLN A 70 -1.69 11.21 -15.69
N LYS A 71 -1.08 11.73 -14.60
CA LYS A 71 0.18 12.47 -14.68
C LYS A 71 1.31 11.62 -15.24
N VAL A 72 1.37 10.33 -14.86
CA VAL A 72 2.34 9.37 -15.41
C VAL A 72 2.14 9.22 -16.93
N ILE A 73 0.90 8.99 -17.39
CA ILE A 73 0.62 8.92 -18.84
C ILE A 73 1.04 10.21 -19.55
N ALA A 74 0.72 11.38 -18.99
CA ALA A 74 1.07 12.68 -19.57
C ALA A 74 2.60 12.87 -19.67
N ALA A 75 3.34 12.60 -18.60
CA ALA A 75 4.80 12.72 -18.57
C ALA A 75 5.49 11.81 -19.60
N ILE A 76 4.93 10.61 -19.81
CA ILE A 76 5.42 9.68 -20.82
C ILE A 76 5.10 10.21 -22.23
N LYS A 77 3.89 10.77 -22.45
CA LYS A 77 3.48 11.38 -23.73
C LYS A 77 4.34 12.58 -24.12
N GLU A 78 4.80 13.36 -23.14
CA GLU A 78 5.72 14.48 -23.36
C GLU A 78 7.14 14.03 -23.75
N ASN A 79 7.56 12.81 -23.36
CA ASN A 79 8.92 12.30 -23.59
C ASN A 79 8.94 10.90 -24.24
N PRO A 80 8.39 10.71 -25.44
CA PRO A 80 8.22 9.40 -26.05
C PRO A 80 9.54 8.67 -26.34
N SER A 81 10.60 9.41 -26.67
CA SER A 81 11.95 8.88 -26.93
C SER A 81 12.62 8.25 -25.70
N LYS A 82 12.27 8.73 -24.50
CA LYS A 82 12.84 8.26 -23.23
C LYS A 82 12.23 6.93 -22.76
N TYR A 83 10.92 6.77 -22.94
CA TYR A 83 10.18 5.65 -22.35
C TYR A 83 9.88 4.52 -23.34
N LYS A 84 9.87 4.78 -24.66
CA LYS A 84 9.69 3.75 -25.72
C LYS A 84 8.50 2.81 -25.50
N ILE A 85 7.42 3.30 -24.87
CA ILE A 85 6.18 2.54 -24.68
C ILE A 85 5.39 2.53 -26.00
N PRO A 86 4.76 1.41 -26.41
CA PRO A 86 3.96 1.36 -27.64
C PRO A 86 2.68 2.19 -27.53
N THR A 87 2.29 2.91 -28.60
CA THR A 87 0.99 3.61 -28.73
C THR A 87 -0.24 2.81 -28.28
N PRO A 88 -0.41 1.52 -28.62
CA PRO A 88 -1.58 0.76 -28.15
C PRO A 88 -1.63 0.60 -26.63
N VAL A 89 -0.48 0.57 -25.95
CA VAL A 89 -0.42 0.46 -24.49
C VAL A 89 -0.92 1.76 -23.85
N PHE A 90 -0.58 2.93 -24.41
CA PHE A 90 -1.13 4.20 -23.92
C PHE A 90 -2.63 4.30 -24.08
N GLN A 91 -3.15 3.93 -25.24
CA GLN A 91 -4.59 3.98 -25.50
C GLN A 91 -5.36 3.06 -24.55
N ALA A 92 -4.82 1.86 -24.28
CA ALA A 92 -5.40 0.95 -23.28
C ALA A 92 -5.38 1.55 -21.87
N ARG A 93 -4.28 2.21 -21.48
CA ARG A 93 -4.13 2.88 -20.17
C ARG A 93 -5.08 4.07 -20.03
N GLU A 94 -5.22 4.91 -21.06
CA GLU A 94 -6.20 6.01 -21.09
C GLU A 94 -7.64 5.50 -20.99
N ALA A 95 -7.99 4.46 -21.76
CA ALA A 95 -9.32 3.84 -21.69
C ALA A 95 -9.63 3.27 -20.29
N THR A 96 -8.64 2.65 -19.66
CA THR A 96 -8.78 2.10 -18.30
C THR A 96 -9.00 3.20 -17.25
N ILE A 97 -8.32 4.34 -17.39
CA ILE A 97 -8.53 5.50 -16.52
C ILE A 97 -9.94 6.07 -16.69
N GLU A 98 -10.44 6.20 -17.92
CA GLU A 98 -11.81 6.67 -18.17
C GLU A 98 -12.85 5.70 -17.60
N GLU A 99 -12.62 4.39 -17.70
CA GLU A 99 -13.44 3.37 -17.05
C GLU A 99 -13.48 3.57 -15.52
N PHE A 100 -12.32 3.81 -14.89
CA PHE A 100 -12.23 4.03 -13.44
C PHE A 100 -12.97 5.29 -13.00
N LYS A 101 -12.82 6.40 -13.73
CA LYS A 101 -13.56 7.65 -13.47
C LYS A 101 -15.07 7.44 -13.58
N SER A 102 -15.51 6.75 -14.63
CA SER A 102 -16.94 6.46 -14.82
C SER A 102 -17.51 5.64 -13.67
N LYS A 103 -16.79 4.63 -13.18
CA LYS A 103 -17.23 3.79 -12.05
C LYS A 103 -17.33 4.59 -10.75
N ILE A 104 -16.34 5.43 -10.44
CA ILE A 104 -16.38 6.27 -9.24
C ILE A 104 -17.50 7.30 -9.32
N LYS A 105 -17.67 7.93 -10.47
CA LYS A 105 -18.78 8.86 -10.69
C LYS A 105 -20.12 8.19 -10.43
N GLY A 106 -20.33 6.97 -10.95
CA GLY A 106 -21.54 6.20 -10.67
C GLY A 106 -21.75 5.90 -9.18
N VAL A 107 -20.68 5.57 -8.44
CA VAL A 107 -20.76 5.38 -6.98
C VAL A 107 -21.15 6.69 -6.27
N ARG A 108 -20.54 7.81 -6.63
CA ARG A 108 -20.85 9.15 -6.07
C ARG A 108 -22.29 9.58 -6.36
N ASP A 109 -22.74 9.45 -7.59
CA ASP A 109 -24.07 9.87 -8.01
C ASP A 109 -25.14 9.10 -7.22
N ARG A 110 -24.96 7.78 -7.04
CA ARG A 110 -25.86 6.96 -6.20
C ARG A 110 -25.83 7.38 -4.74
N ASN A 111 -24.66 7.65 -4.18
CA ASN A 111 -24.55 8.16 -2.81
C ASN A 111 -25.29 9.49 -2.65
N ALA A 112 -25.20 10.38 -3.64
CA ALA A 112 -25.92 11.66 -3.63
C ALA A 112 -27.45 11.47 -3.72
N LEU A 113 -27.93 10.51 -4.50
CA LEU A 113 -29.37 10.15 -4.54
C LEU A 113 -29.89 9.66 -3.18
N HIS A 114 -29.09 8.86 -2.45
CA HIS A 114 -29.45 8.40 -1.10
C HIS A 114 -29.28 9.49 -0.01
N MET A 115 -28.52 10.56 -0.29
CA MET A 115 -28.37 11.73 0.58
C MET A 115 -29.38 12.85 0.29
N ALA A 116 -30.19 12.73 -0.77
CA ALA A 116 -31.28 13.66 -0.99
C ALA A 116 -32.15 13.67 0.26
N PRO A 117 -32.33 14.83 0.92
CA PRO A 117 -33.09 14.89 2.15
C PRO A 117 -34.46 14.27 1.88
N ARG A 118 -34.92 13.41 2.79
CA ARG A 118 -36.33 13.05 2.93
C ARG A 118 -37.12 14.33 3.21
N LEU A 119 -37.23 15.21 2.22
CA LEU A 119 -37.95 16.46 2.30
C LEU A 119 -39.42 16.09 2.37
N GLN A 120 -39.90 16.09 3.60
CA GLN A 120 -41.30 16.19 3.98
C GLN A 120 -42.18 15.08 3.41
N ALA A 121 -42.42 14.07 4.26
CA ALA A 121 -43.54 13.17 4.12
C ALA A 121 -44.85 13.96 4.00
N ASN A 122 -45.24 14.27 2.76
CA ASN A 122 -46.60 14.62 2.41
C ASN A 122 -47.36 13.28 2.28
N PRO A 123 -48.44 13.02 3.05
CA PRO A 123 -49.14 11.73 3.05
C PRO A 123 -49.67 11.28 1.66
N GLN A 124 -49.72 12.19 0.68
CA GLN A 124 -50.20 11.94 -0.68
C GLN A 124 -49.13 11.43 -1.68
N ALA A 125 -47.84 11.37 -1.32
CA ALA A 125 -46.76 10.90 -2.21
C ALA A 125 -46.50 9.37 -2.15
N SER A 126 -47.21 8.67 -1.26
CA SER A 126 -47.03 7.26 -0.91
C SER A 126 -47.09 6.28 -2.10
N GLY A 127 -47.78 6.61 -3.20
CA GLY A 127 -47.80 5.78 -4.41
C GLY A 127 -46.58 5.93 -5.32
N ILE A 128 -46.05 7.16 -5.45
CA ILE A 128 -44.91 7.47 -6.35
C ILE A 128 -43.60 7.10 -5.67
N GLU A 129 -43.48 7.32 -4.35
CA GLU A 129 -42.30 6.88 -3.58
C GLU A 129 -42.16 5.36 -3.54
N MET A 130 -43.26 4.61 -3.48
CA MET A 130 -43.22 3.14 -3.50
C MET A 130 -42.76 2.60 -4.86
N GLN A 131 -43.22 3.21 -5.97
CA GLN A 131 -42.73 2.88 -7.30
C GLN A 131 -41.26 3.25 -7.50
N HIS A 132 -40.85 4.43 -7.02
CA HIS A 132 -39.46 4.86 -7.10
C HIS A 132 -38.54 3.96 -6.26
N GLN A 133 -39.01 3.55 -5.08
CA GLN A 133 -38.30 2.63 -4.20
C GLN A 133 -38.25 1.20 -4.77
N GLN A 134 -39.28 0.75 -5.51
CA GLN A 134 -39.25 -0.50 -6.26
C GLN A 134 -38.24 -0.48 -7.41
N GLN A 135 -38.19 0.62 -8.19
CA GLN A 135 -37.18 0.78 -9.24
C GLN A 135 -35.76 0.83 -8.66
N LEU A 136 -35.58 1.48 -7.50
CA LEU A 136 -34.28 1.47 -6.82
C LEU A 136 -33.89 0.08 -6.30
N MET A 137 -34.85 -0.75 -5.90
CA MET A 137 -34.59 -2.14 -5.50
C MET A 137 -34.25 -3.02 -6.70
N GLU A 138 -34.91 -2.83 -7.84
CA GLU A 138 -34.65 -3.58 -9.07
C GLU A 138 -33.26 -3.27 -9.65
N ASP A 139 -32.82 -2.01 -9.58
CA ASP A 139 -31.45 -1.61 -9.97
C ASP A 139 -30.40 -2.18 -9.00
N GLN A 140 -30.74 -2.35 -7.73
CA GLN A 140 -29.90 -3.02 -6.73
C GLN A 140 -29.80 -4.53 -6.97
N ASP A 141 -30.88 -5.21 -7.34
CA ASP A 141 -30.90 -6.66 -7.64
C ASP A 141 -30.07 -6.98 -8.88
N THR A 142 -30.15 -6.13 -9.90
CA THR A 142 -29.30 -6.21 -11.10
C THR A 142 -27.82 -6.07 -10.74
N GLN A 143 -27.51 -5.25 -9.73
CA GLN A 143 -26.15 -5.09 -9.21
C GLN A 143 -25.73 -6.18 -8.21
N LEU A 144 -26.64 -6.96 -7.60
CA LEU A 144 -26.27 -8.18 -6.87
C LEU A 144 -25.60 -9.20 -7.79
N GLY A 145 -25.96 -9.25 -9.08
CA GLY A 145 -25.26 -10.07 -10.07
C GLY A 145 -23.82 -9.61 -10.30
N VAL A 146 -23.60 -8.29 -10.40
CA VAL A 146 -22.25 -7.70 -10.51
C VAL A 146 -21.47 -7.84 -9.20
N LEU A 147 -22.15 -7.76 -8.06
CA LEU A 147 -21.60 -7.97 -6.73
C LEU A 147 -21.23 -9.44 -6.52
N ALA A 148 -22.01 -10.39 -7.03
CA ALA A 148 -21.68 -11.80 -7.02
C ALA A 148 -20.44 -12.09 -7.87
N GLY A 149 -20.33 -11.48 -9.06
CA GLY A 149 -19.09 -11.52 -9.86
C GLY A 149 -17.90 -10.86 -9.17
N THR A 150 -18.14 -9.78 -8.43
CA THR A 150 -17.12 -9.08 -7.63
C THR A 150 -16.75 -9.87 -6.38
N ALA A 151 -17.68 -10.58 -5.75
CA ALA A 151 -17.48 -11.44 -4.59
C ALA A 151 -16.69 -12.70 -4.98
N ALA A 152 -16.98 -13.30 -6.13
CA ALA A 152 -16.15 -14.35 -6.72
C ALA A 152 -14.72 -13.84 -6.98
N SER A 153 -14.59 -12.62 -7.53
CA SER A 153 -13.28 -12.00 -7.73
C SER A 153 -12.56 -11.65 -6.42
N ILE A 154 -13.27 -11.21 -5.37
CA ILE A 154 -12.71 -10.93 -4.04
C ILE A 154 -12.28 -12.24 -3.38
N PHE A 155 -13.07 -13.30 -3.52
CA PHE A 155 -12.74 -14.64 -3.05
C PHE A 155 -11.44 -15.14 -3.69
N ASP A 156 -11.30 -14.98 -5.01
CA ASP A 156 -10.06 -15.32 -5.72
C ASP A 156 -8.87 -14.46 -5.25
N ASN A 157 -9.07 -13.15 -5.07
CA ASN A 157 -8.04 -12.27 -4.53
C ASN A 157 -7.69 -12.57 -3.05
N ALA A 158 -8.66 -12.99 -2.24
CA ALA A 158 -8.46 -13.37 -0.85
C ALA A 158 -7.66 -14.67 -0.76
N LYS A 159 -7.91 -15.61 -1.68
CA LYS A 159 -7.12 -16.83 -1.85
C LYS A 159 -5.69 -16.51 -2.24
N ASP A 160 -5.48 -15.58 -3.18
CA ASP A 160 -4.14 -15.14 -3.59
C ASP A 160 -3.39 -14.39 -2.48
N ILE A 161 -4.07 -13.51 -1.73
CA ILE A 161 -3.50 -12.81 -0.57
C ILE A 161 -3.16 -13.80 0.54
N HIS A 162 -4.03 -14.78 0.81
CA HIS A 162 -3.77 -15.82 1.80
C HIS A 162 -2.50 -16.60 1.43
N MET A 163 -2.38 -17.03 0.16
CA MET A 163 -1.14 -17.65 -0.32
C MET A 163 0.08 -16.73 -0.16
N GLN A 164 -0.03 -15.45 -0.52
CA GLN A 164 1.07 -14.49 -0.34
C GLN A 164 1.44 -14.27 1.13
N VAL A 165 0.48 -14.24 2.05
CA VAL A 165 0.73 -14.12 3.49
C VAL A 165 1.38 -15.40 4.05
N THR A 166 0.98 -16.57 3.56
CA THR A 166 1.66 -17.84 3.87
C THR A 166 3.09 -17.86 3.32
N THR A 167 3.31 -17.34 2.11
CA THR A 167 4.65 -17.18 1.53
C THR A 167 5.47 -16.14 2.28
N HIS A 168 4.89 -15.02 2.71
CA HIS A 168 5.55 -13.99 3.52
C HIS A 168 5.90 -14.52 4.92
N ASN A 169 5.09 -15.39 5.52
CA ASN A 169 5.46 -16.09 6.78
C ASN A 169 6.66 -17.03 6.58
N ARG A 170 6.71 -17.76 5.46
CA ARG A 170 7.90 -18.56 5.11
C ARG A 170 9.14 -17.69 4.91
N MET A 171 9.02 -16.57 4.21
CA MET A 171 10.15 -15.65 4.00
C MET A 171 10.59 -14.96 5.29
N LEU A 172 9.67 -14.66 6.22
CA LEU A 172 10.02 -14.15 7.56
C LEU A 172 10.76 -15.19 8.39
N GLN A 173 10.38 -16.47 8.29
CA GLN A 173 11.08 -17.58 8.94
C GLN A 173 12.50 -17.76 8.37
N ASP A 174 12.68 -17.61 7.06
CA ASP A 174 14.00 -17.65 6.43
C ASP A 174 14.86 -16.43 6.81
N LEU A 175 14.23 -15.26 6.98
CA LEU A 175 14.89 -14.03 7.41
C LEU A 175 15.30 -14.08 8.89
N GLU A 176 14.50 -14.71 9.75
CA GLU A 176 14.84 -15.04 11.15
C GLU A 176 16.00 -16.05 11.23
N GLY A 177 16.01 -17.04 10.32
CA GLY A 177 17.14 -17.95 10.12
C GLY A 177 18.44 -17.22 9.76
N GLY A 178 18.38 -16.33 8.75
CA GLY A 178 19.51 -15.52 8.32
C GLY A 178 19.97 -14.49 9.37
N MET A 179 19.06 -13.97 10.18
CA MET A 179 19.38 -13.09 11.32
C MET A 179 20.16 -13.85 12.40
N THR A 180 19.81 -15.12 12.66
CA THR A 180 20.51 -15.97 13.63
C THR A 180 21.93 -16.30 13.15
N GLU A 181 22.12 -16.59 11.87
CA GLU A 181 23.43 -16.82 11.26
C GLU A 181 24.29 -15.55 11.26
N THR A 182 23.67 -14.40 10.98
CA THR A 182 24.32 -13.08 11.07
C THR A 182 24.72 -12.74 12.51
N GLN A 183 23.87 -13.04 13.50
CA GLN A 183 24.17 -12.86 14.93
C GLN A 183 25.37 -13.73 15.37
N ALA A 184 25.46 -14.96 14.87
CA ALA A 184 26.60 -15.85 15.11
C ALA A 184 27.88 -15.33 14.45
N HIS A 185 27.78 -14.84 13.21
CA HIS A 185 28.90 -14.21 12.51
C HIS A 185 29.39 -12.94 13.20
N ILE A 186 28.49 -12.02 13.56
CA ILE A 186 28.80 -10.79 14.31
C ILE A 186 29.42 -11.14 15.67
N GLY A 187 28.87 -12.12 16.40
CA GLY A 187 29.44 -12.59 17.66
C GLY A 187 30.86 -13.16 17.50
N SER A 188 31.13 -13.88 16.41
CA SER A 188 32.47 -14.41 16.11
C SER A 188 33.47 -13.31 15.77
N ILE A 189 33.03 -12.28 15.03
CA ILE A 189 33.84 -11.09 14.70
C ILE A 189 34.12 -10.29 15.97
N ALA A 190 33.11 -10.06 16.80
CA ALA A 190 33.26 -9.37 18.09
C ALA A 190 34.25 -10.10 19.02
N LYS A 191 34.20 -11.43 19.08
CA LYS A 191 35.14 -12.24 19.88
C LYS A 191 36.57 -12.15 19.36
N ARG A 192 36.77 -12.13 18.03
CA ARG A 192 38.09 -11.91 17.42
C ARG A 192 38.62 -10.50 17.68
N MET A 193 37.75 -9.50 17.59
CA MET A 193 38.10 -8.11 17.90
C MET A 193 38.48 -7.93 19.38
N ALA A 194 37.78 -8.62 20.30
CA ALA A 194 38.14 -8.66 21.72
C ALA A 194 39.51 -9.30 21.96
N LEU A 195 39.85 -10.39 21.27
CA LEU A 195 41.18 -11.02 21.35
C LEU A 195 42.30 -10.14 20.77
N PHE A 196 42.01 -9.39 19.70
CA PHE A 196 42.94 -8.40 19.15
C PHE A 196 43.15 -7.21 20.10
N LEU A 197 42.13 -6.84 20.88
CA LEU A 197 42.25 -5.81 21.91
C LEU A 197 43.01 -6.29 23.16
N ASP A 198 42.94 -7.59 23.46
CA ASP A 198 43.55 -8.20 24.64
C ASP A 198 45.04 -8.56 24.44
N THR A 199 45.55 -8.48 23.20
CA THR A 199 47.00 -8.63 22.93
C THR A 199 47.74 -7.32 23.21
N ASN A 200 47.69 -6.85 24.45
CA ASN A 200 48.64 -5.88 24.99
C ASN A 200 49.72 -6.67 25.72
N ASN A 201 50.84 -6.99 25.08
CA ASN A 201 51.97 -7.69 25.73
C ASN A 201 52.55 -6.81 26.85
N PRO A 202 52.18 -7.01 28.13
CA PRO A 202 52.51 -6.06 29.19
C PRO A 202 54.01 -6.15 29.56
N SER A 203 54.70 -7.19 29.09
CA SER A 203 56.15 -7.34 29.22
C SER A 203 56.92 -6.42 28.28
N LEU A 204 56.46 -6.26 27.03
CA LEU A 204 57.09 -5.37 26.03
C LEU A 204 56.86 -3.89 26.37
N ILE A 205 55.66 -3.52 26.82
CA ILE A 205 55.37 -2.14 27.25
C ILE A 205 56.18 -1.78 28.51
N ARG A 206 56.30 -2.70 29.48
CA ARG A 206 57.16 -2.50 30.65
C ARG A 206 58.64 -2.37 30.28
N LEU A 207 59.12 -3.16 29.33
CA LEU A 207 60.49 -3.08 28.81
C LEU A 207 60.76 -1.71 28.14
N VAL A 208 59.87 -1.26 27.27
CA VAL A 208 60.00 0.03 26.57
C VAL A 208 59.95 1.21 27.55
N LEU A 209 59.05 1.20 28.53
CA LEU A 209 58.99 2.25 29.55
C LEU A 209 60.26 2.30 30.41
N TYR A 210 60.82 1.15 30.79
CA TYR A 210 62.08 1.09 31.54
C TYR A 210 63.26 1.62 30.72
N LEU A 211 63.34 1.24 29.44
CA LEU A 211 64.38 1.72 28.52
C LEU A 211 64.29 3.25 28.30
N CYS A 212 63.07 3.79 28.10
CA CYS A 212 62.85 5.24 27.98
C CYS A 212 63.22 5.99 29.26
N GLY A 213 62.91 5.45 30.45
CA GLY A 213 63.27 6.07 31.72
C GLY A 213 64.79 6.18 31.90
N ILE A 214 65.54 5.13 31.55
CA ILE A 214 67.01 5.15 31.58
C ILE A 214 67.56 6.16 30.57
N ALA A 215 67.01 6.22 29.35
CA ALA A 215 67.45 7.17 28.33
C ALA A 215 67.25 8.63 28.78
N ILE A 216 66.11 8.94 29.41
CA ILE A 216 65.84 10.28 29.97
C ILE A 216 66.80 10.59 31.13
N LEU A 217 67.07 9.62 32.00
CA LEU A 217 68.00 9.80 33.10
C LEU A 217 69.43 10.09 32.59
N LEU A 218 69.89 9.35 31.57
CA LEU A 218 71.17 9.64 30.91
C LEU A 218 71.20 11.03 30.29
N LEU A 219 70.11 11.47 29.66
CA LEU A 219 69.99 12.80 29.07
C LEU A 219 70.09 13.89 30.15
N ILE A 220 69.42 13.70 31.29
CA ILE A 220 69.50 14.63 32.44
C ILE A 220 70.93 14.72 33.00
N VAL A 221 71.62 13.59 33.16
CA VAL A 221 73.01 13.58 33.65
C VAL A 221 73.93 14.35 32.71
N ILE A 222 73.79 14.16 31.39
CA ILE A 222 74.55 14.90 30.37
C ILE A 222 74.26 16.41 30.39
N ILE A 223 73.03 16.82 30.71
CA ILE A 223 72.69 18.25 30.79
C ILE A 223 73.29 18.90 32.05
N ILE A 224 73.38 18.16 33.16
CA ILE A 224 73.81 18.70 34.45
C ILE A 224 75.35 18.75 34.56
N PHE A 225 76.06 17.85 33.87
CA PHE A 225 77.51 17.68 33.95
C PHE A 225 78.20 18.15 32.67
#